data_AF-A0A950VR26-F1
#
_entry.id   AF-A0A950VR26-F1
#
_cell.length_a   1.000
_cell.length_b   1.000
_cell.length_c   1.000
_cell.angle_alpha   90.00
_cell.angle_beta   90.00
_cell.angle_gamma   90.00
#
_symmetry.space_group_name_H-M   'P 1'
#
loop_
_entity.id
_entity.type
_entity.pdbx_description
1 polymer ?
#
loop_
_entity_poly.entity_id
_entity_poly.type
_entity_poly.pdbx_seq_one_letter_code
_entity_poly.pdbx_strand_id
1 'polypeptide(L)'
;MVPAKRKASLSVAPDVDVVRLNGRSRAPERARAREAPEHERLGISPERCLQMYEAMLLARLLDERQWILNRQGLQAFHISCQGHEASGVGSAFALDPERDVMVPYYRSLGAVVAFGVTPR
;
A
#
# COMPACT_ATOMS: atom_id res chain seq x y z
N MET A 1 8.65 -34.11 -60.25
CA MET A 1 7.29 -34.67 -60.23
C MET A 1 7.04 -35.29 -58.84
N VAL A 2 6.50 -34.45 -57.92
CA VAL A 2 5.56 -34.64 -56.77
C VAL A 2 5.77 -35.79 -55.74
N PRO A 3 5.51 -35.65 -54.40
CA PRO A 3 4.71 -34.63 -53.69
C PRO A 3 5.27 -33.95 -52.40
N ALA A 4 4.70 -32.75 -52.18
CA ALA A 4 4.22 -32.06 -50.98
C ALA A 4 4.41 -32.64 -49.56
N LYS A 5 4.80 -31.74 -48.63
CA LYS A 5 4.15 -31.57 -47.30
C LYS A 5 4.08 -30.09 -46.89
N ARG A 6 2.88 -29.50 -46.92
CA ARG A 6 2.51 -28.36 -46.05
C ARG A 6 2.28 -28.90 -44.64
N LYS A 7 2.81 -28.26 -43.60
CA LYS A 7 2.26 -28.37 -42.24
C LYS A 7 2.43 -27.06 -41.46
N ALA A 8 1.26 -26.56 -41.06
CA ALA A 8 0.88 -25.74 -39.91
C ALA A 8 1.74 -24.52 -39.51
N SER A 9 1.15 -23.34 -39.74
CA SER A 9 1.30 -22.17 -38.88
C SER A 9 1.10 -22.58 -37.40
N LEU A 10 2.11 -22.37 -36.57
CA LEU A 10 2.01 -22.56 -35.13
C LEU A 10 1.22 -21.38 -34.53
N SER A 11 -0.05 -21.61 -34.25
CA SER A 11 -0.87 -20.73 -33.43
C SER A 11 -0.65 -21.05 -31.94
N VAL A 12 -0.23 -20.02 -31.20
CA VAL A 12 -0.60 -19.71 -29.80
C VAL A 12 -0.12 -20.65 -28.68
N ALA A 13 0.63 -20.07 -27.74
CA ALA A 13 0.33 -20.16 -26.31
C ALA A 13 0.84 -18.87 -25.62
N PRO A 14 -0.02 -18.02 -25.02
CA PRO A 14 0.41 -17.13 -23.96
C PRO A 14 0.47 -17.94 -22.64
N ASP A 15 0.93 -17.30 -21.58
CA ASP A 15 0.89 -17.78 -20.19
C ASP A 15 2.00 -18.78 -19.79
N VAL A 16 3.16 -18.22 -19.45
CA VAL A 16 4.10 -18.88 -18.54
C VAL A 16 3.75 -18.44 -17.12
N ASP A 17 2.85 -19.19 -16.48
CA ASP A 17 2.55 -19.08 -15.05
C ASP A 17 3.75 -19.58 -14.21
N VAL A 18 4.63 -18.66 -13.80
CA VAL A 18 5.77 -18.95 -12.90
C VAL A 18 5.31 -18.89 -11.44
N VAL A 19 4.32 -19.67 -11.02
CA VAL A 19 4.12 -20.01 -9.59
C VAL A 19 3.43 -21.37 -9.47
N ARG A 20 4.22 -22.45 -9.48
CA ARG A 20 3.75 -23.80 -9.13
C ARG A 20 4.70 -24.45 -8.13
N LEU A 21 4.72 -23.95 -6.89
CA LEU A 21 5.31 -24.64 -5.74
C LEU A 21 4.47 -24.37 -4.48
N ASN A 22 3.43 -25.19 -4.29
CA ASN A 22 2.90 -25.70 -3.01
C ASN A 22 1.44 -26.14 -3.23
N GLY A 23 1.19 -27.44 -3.04
CA GLY A 23 -0.07 -28.13 -3.35
C GLY A 23 -1.27 -27.74 -2.49
N ARG A 24 -1.66 -26.47 -2.50
CA ARG A 24 -2.99 -26.00 -2.11
C ARG A 24 -3.63 -25.40 -3.36
N SER A 25 -4.49 -26.17 -4.03
CA SER A 25 -5.34 -25.65 -5.08
C SER A 25 -6.29 -24.61 -4.48
N ARG A 26 -5.94 -23.33 -4.59
CA ARG A 26 -6.88 -22.25 -4.33
C ARG A 26 -7.91 -22.31 -5.46
N ALA A 27 -9.12 -22.74 -5.15
CA ALA A 27 -10.26 -22.70 -6.07
C ALA A 27 -10.37 -21.30 -6.69
N PRO A 28 -10.84 -21.17 -7.94
CA PRO A 28 -10.90 -19.88 -8.61
C PRO A 28 -11.80 -18.94 -7.82
N GLU A 29 -11.23 -17.81 -7.40
CA GLU A 29 -11.90 -16.66 -6.77
C GLU A 29 -12.79 -15.92 -7.78
N ARG A 30 -13.64 -16.66 -8.49
CA ARG A 30 -14.53 -16.17 -9.53
C ARG A 30 -15.95 -16.62 -9.21
N ALA A 31 -16.53 -16.08 -8.13
CA ALA A 31 -17.97 -16.00 -7.84
C ALA A 31 -18.26 -15.76 -6.35
N ARG A 32 -17.52 -14.89 -5.65
CA ARG A 32 -18.18 -14.18 -4.55
C ARG A 32 -19.08 -13.15 -5.22
N ALA A 33 -20.38 -13.19 -4.95
CA ALA A 33 -21.28 -12.09 -5.33
C ALA A 33 -20.58 -10.78 -4.95
N ARG A 34 -20.62 -9.76 -5.82
CA ARG A 34 -19.98 -8.46 -5.55
C ARG A 34 -20.75 -7.76 -4.42
N GLU A 35 -20.52 -8.22 -3.20
CA GLU A 35 -20.80 -7.47 -2.00
C GLU A 35 -20.03 -6.16 -2.09
N ALA A 36 -20.61 -5.09 -1.53
CA ALA A 36 -19.92 -3.82 -1.41
C ALA A 36 -18.54 -4.06 -0.76
N PRO A 37 -17.47 -3.42 -1.25
CA PRO A 37 -16.15 -3.48 -0.65
C PRO A 37 -16.19 -3.30 0.87
N GLU A 38 -15.30 -3.97 1.60
CA GLU A 38 -15.31 -3.96 3.08
C GLU A 38 -15.27 -2.55 3.68
N HIS A 39 -14.51 -1.63 3.07
CA HIS A 39 -14.45 -0.23 3.51
C HIS A 39 -15.80 0.49 3.41
N GLU A 40 -16.58 0.25 2.35
CA GLU A 40 -17.93 0.82 2.20
C GLU A 40 -18.89 0.27 3.26
N ARG A 41 -18.79 -1.02 3.59
CA ARG A 41 -19.56 -1.62 4.69
C ARG A 41 -19.23 -1.02 6.06
N LEU A 42 -18.00 -0.53 6.23
CA LEU A 42 -17.54 0.19 7.42
C LEU A 42 -17.85 1.69 7.38
N GLY A 43 -18.52 2.18 6.33
CA GLY A 43 -18.87 3.59 6.17
C GLY A 43 -17.68 4.48 5.80
N ILE A 44 -16.57 3.91 5.33
CA ILE A 44 -15.38 4.63 4.87
C ILE A 44 -15.51 4.82 3.36
N SER A 45 -15.47 6.06 2.88
CA SER A 45 -15.56 6.33 1.44
C SER A 45 -14.27 5.93 0.71
N PRO A 46 -14.34 5.60 -0.59
CA PRO A 46 -13.16 5.32 -1.41
C PRO A 46 -12.12 6.44 -1.37
N GLU A 47 -12.56 7.71 -1.37
CA GLU A 47 -11.70 8.89 -1.29
C GLU A 47 -10.97 8.94 0.05
N ARG A 48 -11.64 8.60 1.15
CA ARG A 48 -11.01 8.54 2.47
C ARG A 48 -9.97 7.42 2.53
N CYS A 49 -10.21 6.28 1.90
CA CYS A 49 -9.21 5.22 1.76
C CYS A 49 -7.97 5.70 0.99
N LEU A 50 -8.17 6.45 -0.11
CA LEU A 50 -7.06 7.03 -0.87
C LEU A 50 -6.27 8.06 -0.04
N GLN A 51 -6.95 8.93 0.69
CA GLN A 51 -6.29 9.90 1.58
C GLN A 51 -5.45 9.20 2.67
N MET A 52 -5.97 8.14 3.28
CA MET A 52 -5.20 7.34 4.25
C MET A 52 -3.99 6.69 3.58
N TYR A 53 -4.14 6.17 2.36
CA TYR A 53 -3.04 5.59 1.60
C TYR A 53 -1.96 6.61 1.24
N GLU A 54 -2.35 7.79 0.77
CA GLU A 54 -1.44 8.91 0.50
C GLU A 54 -0.68 9.34 1.75
N ALA A 55 -1.34 9.44 2.90
CA ALA A 55 -0.70 9.77 4.17
C ALA A 55 0.30 8.68 4.61
N MET A 56 -0.02 7.40 4.42
CA MET A 56 0.91 6.30 4.71
C MET A 56 2.14 6.34 3.80
N LEU A 57 1.95 6.57 2.50
CA LEU A 57 3.04 6.72 1.55
C LEU A 57 3.92 7.93 1.88
N LEU A 58 3.31 9.07 2.19
CA LEU A 58 4.04 10.27 2.56
C LEU A 58 4.90 10.02 3.81
N ALA A 59 4.34 9.38 4.85
CA ALA A 59 5.08 9.02 6.05
C ALA A 59 6.27 8.12 5.73
N ARG A 60 6.10 7.10 4.87
CA ARG A 60 7.18 6.21 4.44
C ARG A 60 8.29 6.98 3.70
N LEU A 61 7.92 7.82 2.75
CA LEU A 61 8.89 8.58 1.94
C LEU A 61 9.67 9.60 2.79
N LEU A 62 9.00 10.24 3.74
CA LEU A 62 9.67 11.13 4.69
C LEU A 62 10.66 10.37 5.57
N ASP A 63 10.27 9.20 6.06
CA ASP A 63 11.14 8.35 6.87
C ASP A 63 12.42 7.96 6.12
N GLU A 64 12.28 7.48 4.89
CA GLU A 64 13.39 7.13 4.02
C GLU A 64 14.28 8.34 3.71
N ARG A 65 13.68 9.51 3.51
CA ARG A 65 14.44 10.74 3.29
C ARG A 65 15.24 11.16 4.52
N GLN A 66 14.64 11.09 5.70
CA GLN A 66 15.30 11.38 6.97
C GLN A 66 16.44 10.39 7.25
N TRP A 67 16.25 9.12 6.90
CA TRP A 67 17.32 8.12 6.95
C TRP A 67 18.54 8.54 6.10
N ILE A 68 18.30 8.96 4.86
CA ILE A 68 19.37 9.45 3.97
C ILE A 68 20.07 10.68 4.59
N LEU A 69 19.31 11.65 5.11
CA LEU A 69 19.87 12.85 5.75
C LEU A 69 20.72 12.50 6.98
N ASN A 70 20.27 11.53 7.78
CA ASN A 70 21.04 11.06 8.93
C ASN A 70 22.35 10.40 8.50
N ARG A 71 22.36 9.60 7.43
CA ARG A 71 23.60 9.00 6.88
C ARG A 71 24.55 10.04 6.27
N GLN A 72 24.03 11.18 5.82
CA GLN A 72 24.82 12.33 5.38
C GLN A 72 25.34 13.21 6.53
N GLY A 73 24.99 12.89 7.78
CA GLY A 73 25.35 13.69 8.95
C GLY A 73 24.56 15.01 9.08
N LEU A 74 23.51 15.21 8.28
CA LEU A 74 22.67 16.41 8.29
C LEU A 74 21.55 16.37 9.34
N GLN A 75 21.29 15.19 9.92
CA GLN A 75 20.32 14.99 10.98
C GLN A 75 20.98 14.19 12.11
N ALA A 76 21.00 14.76 13.32
CA ALA A 76 21.73 14.17 14.46
C ALA A 76 21.18 12.80 14.90
N PHE A 77 19.87 12.61 14.89
CA PHE A 77 19.21 11.36 15.25
C PHE A 77 18.00 11.12 14.35
N HIS A 78 17.71 9.86 14.02
CA HIS A 78 16.53 9.46 13.27
C HIS A 78 15.90 8.24 13.92
N ILE A 79 14.58 8.28 14.09
CA ILE A 79 13.80 7.16 14.61
C ILE A 79 12.75 6.81 13.58
N SER A 80 12.91 5.64 12.99
CA SER A 80 12.07 5.25 11.87
C SER A 80 10.63 4.97 12.30
N CYS A 81 9.65 5.35 11.49
CA CYS A 81 8.24 4.95 11.62
C CYS A 81 7.86 3.76 10.72
N GLN A 82 8.83 3.11 10.08
CA GLN A 82 8.57 1.98 9.18
C GLN A 82 7.80 0.85 9.88
N GLY A 83 6.72 0.40 9.26
CA GLY A 83 5.81 -0.61 9.79
C GLY A 83 4.72 -0.06 10.72
N HIS A 84 4.77 1.23 11.08
CA HIS A 84 3.79 1.89 11.95
C HIS A 84 2.91 2.91 11.19
N GLU A 85 3.03 2.99 9.86
CA GLU A 85 2.34 3.99 9.03
C GLU A 85 0.82 3.86 9.16
N ALA A 86 0.30 2.66 8.94
CA ALA A 86 -1.14 2.41 9.00
C ALA A 86 -1.73 2.64 10.40
N SER A 87 -1.00 2.25 11.45
CA SER A 87 -1.44 2.44 12.82
C SER A 87 -1.54 3.93 13.18
N GLY A 88 -0.52 4.72 12.82
CA GLY A 88 -0.51 6.17 13.06
C GLY A 88 -1.57 6.90 12.25
N VAL A 89 -1.63 6.65 10.94
CA VAL A 89 -2.60 7.27 10.03
C VAL A 89 -4.03 6.88 10.41
N GLY A 90 -4.30 5.59 10.64
CA GLY A 90 -5.62 5.11 11.06
C GLY A 90 -6.10 5.76 12.35
N SER A 91 -5.21 5.91 13.34
CA SER A 91 -5.54 6.59 14.59
C SER A 91 -5.84 8.08 14.36
N ALA A 92 -5.07 8.77 13.51
CA ALA A 92 -5.32 10.18 13.18
C ALA A 92 -6.65 10.39 12.46
N PHE A 93 -7.01 9.50 11.52
CA PHE A 93 -8.28 9.57 10.78
C PHE A 93 -9.50 9.20 11.62
N ALA A 94 -9.31 8.64 12.81
CA ALA A 94 -10.38 8.38 13.77
C ALA A 94 -10.70 9.60 14.65
N LEU A 95 -9.84 10.63 14.65
CA LEU A 95 -10.00 11.85 15.42
C LEU A 95 -10.68 12.95 14.60
N ASP A 96 -11.36 13.87 15.29
CA ASP A 96 -11.83 15.14 14.76
C ASP A 96 -10.75 16.22 14.95
N PRO A 97 -10.08 16.71 13.90
CA PRO A 97 -9.00 17.68 14.03
C PRO A 97 -9.44 19.05 14.57
N GLU A 98 -10.74 19.36 14.58
CA GLU A 98 -11.25 20.62 15.15
C GLU A 98 -11.51 20.52 16.66
N ARG A 99 -11.61 19.31 17.21
CA ARG A 99 -12.07 19.08 18.60
C ARG A 99 -11.09 18.27 19.43
N ASP A 100 -10.46 17.27 18.82
CA ASP A 100 -9.62 16.31 19.50
C ASP A 100 -8.16 16.79 19.56
N VAL A 101 -7.50 16.46 20.66
CA VAL A 101 -6.08 16.77 20.87
C VAL A 101 -5.26 15.50 20.69
N MET A 102 -4.33 15.52 19.73
CA MET A 102 -3.32 14.48 19.57
C MET A 102 -2.08 14.78 20.41
N VAL A 103 -1.64 13.82 21.23
CA VAL A 103 -0.37 13.88 21.97
C VAL A 103 0.60 12.85 21.38
N PRO A 104 1.42 13.24 20.38
CA PRO A 104 2.31 12.31 19.68
C PRO A 104 3.55 11.99 20.52
N TYR A 105 4.25 10.92 20.12
CA TYR A 105 5.60 10.60 20.60
C TYR A 105 6.57 10.48 19.42
N TYR A 106 7.85 10.22 19.69
CA TYR A 106 8.93 10.29 18.69
C TYR A 106 8.78 9.38 17.46
N ARG A 107 7.89 8.36 17.49
CA ARG A 107 7.62 7.46 16.35
C ARG A 107 6.30 7.79 15.62
N SER A 108 5.57 8.81 16.05
CA SER A 108 4.24 9.16 15.55
C SER A 108 4.25 9.90 14.20
N LEU A 109 5.26 9.72 13.35
CA LEU A 109 5.39 10.45 12.08
C LEU A 109 4.14 10.30 11.19
N GLY A 110 3.65 9.07 11.01
CA GLY A 110 2.43 8.82 10.22
C GLY A 110 1.18 9.47 10.81
N ALA A 111 1.07 9.54 12.14
CA ALA A 111 -0.07 10.16 12.81
C ALA A 111 -0.04 11.69 12.65
N VAL A 112 1.09 12.34 12.90
CA VAL A 112 1.19 13.81 12.85
C VAL A 112 1.04 14.34 11.43
N VAL A 113 1.55 13.63 10.43
CA VAL A 113 1.38 13.99 9.02
C VAL A 113 -0.09 13.88 8.61
N ALA A 114 -0.76 12.80 8.99
CA ALA A 114 -2.20 12.64 8.76
C ALA A 114 -3.05 13.66 9.53
N PHE A 115 -2.57 14.12 10.69
CA PHE A 115 -3.22 15.14 11.53
C PHE A 115 -2.89 16.58 11.11
N GLY A 116 -2.29 16.78 9.93
CA GLY A 116 -2.11 18.09 9.29
C GLY A 116 -0.71 18.69 9.35
N VAL A 117 0.28 18.00 9.92
CA VAL A 117 1.68 18.46 9.87
C VAL A 117 2.24 18.25 8.46
N THR A 118 2.54 19.35 7.78
CA THR A 118 3.10 19.33 6.42
C THR A 118 4.63 19.28 6.44
N PRO A 119 5.29 18.40 5.67
CA PRO A 119 6.73 18.48 5.45
C PRO A 119 7.10 19.75 4.68
N ARG A 120 8.25 20.36 5.01
CA ARG A 120 8.81 21.56 4.35
C ARG A 120 10.30 21.40 4.10
#